data_AF-A0A377B6W6-F1
#
_entry.id   AF-A0A377B6W6-F1
#
_cell.length_a   1.000
_cell.length_b   1.000
_cell.length_c   1.000
_cell.angle_alpha   90.00
_cell.angle_beta   90.00
_cell.angle_gamma   90.00
#
_symmetry.space_group_name_H-M   'P 1'
#
loop_
_entity.id
_entity.type
_entity.pdbx_description
1 polymer ?
#
loop_
_entity_poly.entity_id
_entity_poly.type
_entity_poly.pdbx_seq_one_letter_code
_entity_poly.pdbx_strand_id
1 'polypeptide(L)' 'MSHALHYGTSVFEGIRCYDSHKGPVVFRHREHMQRLHDSAKIYRFPVSQSIDELMGSLS' A
#
# COMPACT_ATOMS: atom_id res chain seq x y z
N MET A 1 -9.34 20.99 0.21
CA MET A 1 -10.26 20.24 -0.67
C MET A 1 -9.57 18.93 -1.05
N SER A 2 -10.13 17.78 -0.68
CA SER A 2 -9.56 16.47 -1.07
C SER A 2 -10.25 15.98 -2.33
N HIS A 3 -9.49 15.85 -3.43
CA HIS A 3 -10.00 15.35 -4.72
C HIS A 3 -10.58 13.93 -4.59
N ALA A 4 -9.99 13.10 -3.71
CA ALA A 4 -10.48 11.76 -3.41
C ALA A 4 -11.91 11.73 -2.85
N LEU A 5 -12.32 12.71 -2.03
CA LEU A 5 -13.67 12.74 -1.44
C LEU A 5 -14.76 13.09 -2.45
N HIS A 6 -14.42 13.86 -3.48
CA HIS A 6 -15.39 14.35 -4.45
C HIS A 6 -15.47 13.45 -5.70
N TYR A 7 -14.37 12.76 -6.03
CA TYR A 7 -14.23 12.02 -7.29
C TYR A 7 -13.79 10.56 -7.10
N GLY A 8 -13.69 10.07 -5.86
CA GLY A 8 -13.25 8.70 -5.59
C GLY A 8 -11.84 8.36 -6.07
N THR A 9 -11.01 9.38 -6.37
CA THR A 9 -9.65 9.20 -6.90
C THR A 9 -8.66 8.85 -5.78
N SER A 10 -8.75 7.62 -5.28
CA SER A 10 -7.82 7.06 -4.31
C SER A 10 -7.61 5.59 -4.60
N VAL A 11 -6.42 5.09 -4.28
CA VAL A 11 -6.10 3.66 -4.22
C VAL A 11 -5.69 3.31 -2.80
N PHE A 12 -6.06 2.13 -2.33
CA PHE A 12 -5.74 1.69 -0.97
C PHE A 12 -5.48 0.18 -0.95
N GLU A 13 -4.84 -0.28 0.12
CA GLU A 13 -4.55 -1.69 0.35
C GLU A 13 -5.04 -2.13 1.72
N GLY A 14 -5.55 -3.37 1.79
CA GLY A 14 -5.89 -4.02 3.04
C GLY A 14 -4.84 -5.07 3.38
N ILE A 15 -4.05 -4.82 4.41
CA ILE A 15 -2.94 -5.69 4.83
C ILE A 15 -3.20 -6.17 6.25
N ARG A 16 -2.82 -7.42 6.56
CA ARG A 16 -2.94 -7.99 7.91
C ARG A 16 -1.57 -8.35 8.47
N CYS A 17 -1.34 -7.96 9.71
CA CYS A 17 -0.24 -8.44 10.54
C CYS A 17 -0.78 -9.55 11.45
N TYR A 18 -0.02 -10.62 11.58
CA TYR A 18 -0.37 -11.78 12.39
C TYR A 18 0.70 -12.01 13.44
N ASP A 19 0.27 -12.33 14.66
CA ASP A 19 1.18 -12.89 15.65
C ASP A 19 1.47 -14.35 15.27
N SER A 20 2.74 -14.66 15.06
CA SER A 20 3.19 -15.97 14.59
C SER A 20 4.33 -16.47 15.47
N HIS A 21 4.73 -17.73 15.27
CA HIS A 21 5.89 -18.29 15.97
C HIS A 21 7.23 -17.58 15.67
N LYS A 22 7.26 -16.62 14.72
CA LYS A 22 8.41 -15.75 14.41
C LYS A 22 8.22 -14.32 14.94
N GLY A 23 7.20 -14.08 15.75
CA GLY A 23 6.72 -12.75 16.13
C GLY A 23 5.71 -12.18 15.12
N PRO A 24 5.41 -10.87 15.20
CA PRO A 24 4.50 -10.18 14.29
C PRO A 24 4.99 -10.24 12.84
N VAL A 25 4.19 -10.81 11.94
CA VAL A 25 4.52 -10.93 10.52
C VAL A 25 3.42 -10.34 9.64
N VAL A 26 3.82 -9.54 8.66
CA VAL A 26 2.92 -9.01 7.65
C VAL A 26 2.84 -10.00 6.49
N PHE A 27 1.68 -10.59 6.27
CA PHE A 27 1.51 -11.58 5.21
C PHE A 27 1.55 -10.92 3.83
N ARG A 28 2.46 -11.38 2.96
CA ARG A 28 2.61 -10.91 1.56
C ARG A 28 2.78 -9.39 1.43
N HIS A 29 3.56 -8.80 2.33
CA HIS A 29 3.74 -7.35 2.44
C HIS A 29 4.16 -6.70 1.11
N ARG A 30 5.16 -7.27 0.44
CA ARG A 30 5.68 -6.74 -0.84
C ARG A 30 4.64 -6.78 -1.94
N GLU A 31 3.86 -7.85 -2.02
CA GLU A 31 2.84 -8.00 -3.06
C GLU A 31 1.68 -7.02 -2.89
N HIS A 32 1.32 -6.68 -1.65
CA HIS A 32 0.36 -5.62 -1.38
C HIS A 32 0.89 -4.25 -1.84
N MET A 33 2.14 -3.90 -1.54
CA MET A 33 2.73 -2.64 -2.00
C MET A 33 2.89 -2.57 -3.52
N GLN A 34 3.22 -3.70 -4.16
CA GLN A 34 3.23 -3.79 -5.62
C GLN A 34 1.83 -3.51 -6.20
N ARG A 35 0.77 -4.13 -5.65
CA ARG A 35 -0.60 -3.92 -6.12
C ARG A 35 -1.09 -2.49 -5.91
N LEU A 36 -0.65 -1.82 -4.85
CA LEU A 36 -0.91 -0.38 -4.64
C LEU A 36 -0.30 0.45 -5.78
N HIS A 37 0.97 0.20 -6.12
CA HIS A 37 1.65 0.86 -7.23
C HIS A 37 0.98 0.56 -8.57
N ASP A 38 0.59 -0.69 -8.82
CA ASP A 38 -0.09 -1.08 -10.05
C ASP A 38 -1.45 -0.38 -10.18
N SER A 39 -2.19 -0.27 -9.07
CA SER A 39 -3.46 0.47 -9.03
C SER A 39 -3.27 1.95 -9.30
N ALA A 40 -2.26 2.58 -8.68
CA ALA A 40 -1.91 3.97 -8.94
C ALA A 40 -1.48 4.19 -10.39
N LYS A 41 -0.72 3.25 -10.96
CA LYS A 41 -0.26 3.28 -12.35
C LYS A 41 -1.41 3.25 -13.36
N ILE A 42 -2.45 2.45 -13.10
CA ILE A 42 -3.65 2.40 -13.95
C ILE A 42 -4.32 3.78 -14.05
N TYR A 43 -4.43 4.49 -12.93
CA TYR A 43 -4.99 5.85 -12.88
C TYR A 43 -3.96 6.96 -13.15
N ARG A 44 -2.71 6.59 -13.46
CA ARG A 44 -1.58 7.52 -13.68
C ARG A 44 -1.35 8.47 -12.50
N PHE A 45 -1.66 8.03 -11.29
CA PHE A 45 -1.34 8.79 -10.09
C PHE A 45 0.18 8.79 -9.88
N PRO A 46 0.80 9.96 -9.66
CA PRO A 46 2.20 10.02 -9.28
C PRO A 46 2.34 9.44 -7.86
N VAL A 47 3.14 8.40 -7.72
CA VAL A 47 3.52 7.83 -6.42
C VAL A 47 4.99 8.16 -6.18
N SER A 48 5.26 8.94 -5.14
CA SER A 48 6.61 9.42 -4.81
C SER A 48 7.45 8.41 -4.04
N GLN A 49 6.80 7.53 -3.27
CA GLN A 49 7.44 6.52 -2.45
C GLN A 49 7.70 5.27 -3.28
N SER A 50 8.83 4.63 -3.06
CA SER A 50 9.13 3.28 -3.56
C SER A 50 8.44 2.20 -2.72
N ILE A 51 8.34 0.99 -3.28
CA ILE A 51 7.79 -0.18 -2.58
C ILE A 51 8.55 -0.44 -1.26
N ASP A 52 9.87 -0.31 -1.26
CA ASP A 52 10.68 -0.58 -0.07
C ASP A 52 10.49 0.49 1.01
N GLU A 53 10.35 1.76 0.62
CA GLU A 53 10.00 2.86 1.56
C GLU A 53 8.61 2.67 2.16
N LEU A 54 7.63 2.25 1.35
CA LEU A 54 6.28 1.95 1.82
C LEU A 54 6.30 0.77 2.80
N MET A 55 7.06 -0.29 2.50
CA MET A 55 7.21 -1.42 3.42
C MET A 55 7.91 -1.02 4.72
N GLY A 56 8.95 -0.19 4.67
CA GLY A 56 9.67 0.29 5.85
C GLY A 56 8.87 1.28 6.72
N SER A 57 7.84 1.92 6.18
CA SER A 57 6.95 2.78 6.96
C SER A 57 5.99 2.03 7.88
N LEU A 58 5.82 0.72 7.65
CA LEU A 58 4.91 -0.17 8.39
C LEU A 58 5.62 -1.04 9.45
N SER A 59 6.94 -0.88 9.61
CA SER A 59 7.78 -1.59 10.58
C SER A 59 8.01 -0.81 11.87
#